data_AF-A0A651GNV1-F1
#
_entry.id   AF-A0A651GNV1-F1
#
_cell.length_a   1.000
_cell.length_b   1.000
_cell.length_c   1.000
_cell.angle_alpha   90.00
_cell.angle_beta   90.00
_cell.angle_gamma   90.00
#
_symmetry.space_group_name_H-M   'P 1'
#
loop_
_entity.id
_entity.type
_entity.pdbx_description
1 polymer ?
#
loop_
_entity_poly.entity_id
_entity_poly.type
_entity_poly.pdbx_seq_one_letter_code
_entity_poly.pdbx_strand_id
1 'polypeptide(L)'
;MSLSRALTQQVRRLDEYELRRLLILVRGLLVHVDGHPDGEPGLPPTLTYRQEEVRCGKPGCATCPHGPYWYAYWKEDGRTRKRYIGRSLPGEPLERVRPDQAPRRDGEVSRPPAEA
;
A
#
# COMPACT_ATOMS: atom_id res chain seq x y z
N MET A 1 -0.51 11.36 -11.91
CA MET A 1 0.48 11.42 -10.81
C MET A 1 0.24 10.23 -9.88
N SER A 2 1.25 9.75 -9.15
CA SER A 2 1.07 8.72 -8.11
C SER A 2 0.71 9.36 -6.77
N LEU A 3 0.00 8.63 -5.90
CA LEU A 3 -0.17 9.05 -4.51
C LEU A 3 1.20 9.15 -3.81
N SER A 4 1.33 10.07 -2.85
CA SER A 4 2.58 10.21 -2.09
C SER A 4 2.85 8.97 -1.24
N ARG A 5 4.12 8.60 -1.07
CA ARG A 5 4.52 7.44 -0.24
C ARG A 5 4.01 7.56 1.20
N ALA A 6 4.01 8.77 1.75
CA ALA A 6 3.51 9.06 3.10
C ALA A 6 2.02 8.74 3.21
N LEU A 7 1.20 9.21 2.27
CA LEU A 7 -0.24 8.92 2.24
C LEU A 7 -0.50 7.43 2.07
N THR A 8 0.20 6.75 1.16
CA THR A 8 0.09 5.29 0.99
C THR A 8 0.38 4.55 2.30
N GLN A 9 1.40 4.99 3.05
CA GLN A 9 1.75 4.37 4.31
C GLN A 9 0.71 4.65 5.42
N GLN A 10 0.09 5.82 5.43
CA GLN A 10 -1.01 6.14 6.35
C GLN A 10 -2.24 5.27 6.05
N VAL A 11 -2.66 5.19 4.79
CA VAL A 11 -3.82 4.37 4.39
C VAL A 11 -3.60 2.89 4.72
N ARG A 12 -2.37 2.37 4.57
CA ARG A 12 -2.02 0.98 4.92
C ARG A 12 -2.09 0.65 6.42
N ARG A 13 -2.15 1.66 7.28
CA ARG A 13 -2.27 1.48 8.75
C ARG A 13 -3.71 1.50 9.24
N LEU A 14 -4.65 1.87 8.37
CA LEU A 14 -6.06 1.93 8.72
C LEU A 14 -6.61 0.53 8.97
N ASP A 15 -7.48 0.42 9.95
CA ASP A 15 -8.23 -0.81 10.22
C ASP A 15 -9.40 -0.99 9.21
N GLU A 16 -10.13 -2.10 9.33
CA GLU A 16 -11.25 -2.43 8.45
C GLU A 16 -12.38 -1.39 8.48
N TYR A 17 -12.68 -0.82 9.65
CA TYR A 17 -13.72 0.19 9.82
C TYR A 17 -13.30 1.52 9.20
N GLU A 18 -12.06 1.95 9.48
CA GLU A 18 -11.46 3.15 8.92
C GLU A 18 -11.33 3.06 7.40
N LEU A 19 -10.96 1.90 6.86
CA LEU A 19 -10.90 1.66 5.42
C LEU A 19 -12.29 1.75 4.77
N ARG A 20 -13.34 1.21 5.41
CA ARG A 20 -14.72 1.39 4.92
C ARG A 20 -15.13 2.85 4.93
N ARG A 21 -14.80 3.59 6.00
CA ARG A 21 -15.11 5.02 6.10
C ARG A 21 -14.37 5.84 5.06
N LEU A 22 -13.10 5.51 4.81
CA LEU A 22 -12.30 6.11 3.74
C LEU A 22 -12.93 5.83 2.37
N LEU A 23 -13.39 4.60 2.12
CA LEU A 23 -14.05 4.24 0.87
C LEU A 23 -15.32 5.09 0.63
N ILE A 24 -16.16 5.27 1.65
CA ILE A 24 -17.36 6.10 1.58
C ILE A 24 -16.99 7.55 1.23
N LEU A 25 -15.99 8.11 1.92
CA LEU A 25 -15.51 9.47 1.65
C LEU A 25 -14.99 9.63 0.22
N VAL A 26 -14.12 8.71 -0.22
CA VAL A 26 -13.55 8.73 -1.58
C VAL A 26 -14.65 8.63 -2.64
N ARG A 27 -15.64 7.76 -2.45
CA ARG A 27 -16.79 7.66 -3.37
C ARG A 27 -17.57 8.97 -3.47
N GLY A 28 -17.89 9.59 -2.33
CA GLY A 28 -18.60 10.88 -2.31
C GLY A 28 -17.80 11.98 -3.04
N LEU A 29 -16.49 12.02 -2.83
CA LEU A 29 -15.61 12.96 -3.53
C LEU A 29 -15.57 12.71 -5.04
N LEU A 30 -15.49 11.46 -5.49
CA LEU A 30 -15.49 11.13 -6.93
C LEU A 30 -16.80 11.52 -7.60
N VAL A 31 -17.95 11.27 -6.97
CA VAL A 31 -19.26 11.71 -7.48
C VAL A 31 -19.32 13.23 -7.65
N HIS A 32 -18.68 13.99 -6.75
CA HIS A 32 -18.61 15.44 -6.88
C HIS A 32 -17.66 15.93 -8.00
N VAL A 33 -16.58 15.20 -8.26
CA VAL A 33 -15.58 15.57 -9.28
C VAL A 33 -16.09 15.24 -10.69
N ASP A 34 -16.70 14.07 -10.88
CA ASP A 34 -17.08 13.57 -12.20
C ASP A 34 -18.50 14.00 -12.63
N GLY A 35 -19.24 14.70 -11.75
CA GLY A 35 -20.71 14.78 -11.83
C GLY A 35 -21.31 13.41 -11.47
N HIS A 36 -22.61 13.33 -11.16
CA HIS A 36 -23.24 12.04 -10.87
C HIS A 36 -22.99 11.11 -12.08
N PRO A 37 -22.10 10.11 -11.97
CA PRO A 37 -22.01 9.16 -13.05
C PRO A 37 -23.36 8.45 -13.02
N ASP A 38 -24.00 8.25 -14.17
CA ASP A 38 -25.11 7.30 -14.25
C ASP A 38 -24.54 5.90 -13.91
N GLY A 39 -24.39 5.61 -12.61
CA GLY A 39 -23.64 4.47 -12.08
C GLY A 39 -22.69 4.85 -10.92
N GLU A 40 -22.49 3.92 -9.98
CA GLU A 40 -21.43 4.03 -8.96
C GLU A 40 -20.09 4.42 -9.62
N PRO A 41 -19.25 5.26 -8.98
CA PRO A 41 -17.84 5.44 -9.38
C PRO A 41 -17.11 4.11 -9.16
N GLY A 42 -17.36 3.18 -10.08
CA GLY A 42 -16.88 1.84 -10.06
C GLY A 42 -15.42 1.85 -10.43
N LEU A 43 -14.65 1.01 -9.75
CA LEU A 43 -13.35 0.58 -10.27
C LEU A 43 -13.52 0.21 -11.75
N PRO A 44 -12.52 0.46 -12.61
CA PRO A 44 -12.61 0.06 -14.01
C PRO A 44 -13.09 -1.39 -14.10
N PRO A 45 -14.06 -1.73 -14.97
CA PRO A 45 -14.65 -3.08 -15.03
C PRO A 45 -13.62 -4.17 -15.36
N THR A 46 -12.42 -3.76 -15.79
CA THR A 46 -11.30 -4.62 -16.19
C THR A 46 -10.15 -4.61 -15.16
N LEU A 47 -10.38 -4.06 -13.97
CA LEU A 47 -9.35 -3.96 -12.92
C LEU A 47 -8.96 -5.37 -12.45
N THR A 48 -7.70 -5.73 -12.67
CA THR A 48 -7.10 -6.99 -12.22
C THR A 48 -5.81 -6.71 -11.46
N TYR A 49 -5.52 -7.48 -10.42
CA TYR A 49 -4.26 -7.39 -9.68
C TYR A 49 -3.35 -8.56 -10.04
N ARG A 50 -2.06 -8.29 -10.23
CA ARG A 50 -1.06 -9.29 -10.64
C ARG A 50 0.26 -9.06 -9.91
N GLN A 51 0.94 -10.13 -9.55
CA GLN A 51 2.31 -10.06 -9.03
C GLN A 51 3.31 -10.12 -10.18
N GLU A 52 4.34 -9.27 -10.13
CA GLU A 52 5.43 -9.24 -11.11
C GLU A 52 6.79 -9.09 -10.42
N GLU A 53 7.78 -9.76 -10.99
CA GLU A 53 9.19 -9.51 -10.67
C GLU A 53 9.79 -8.50 -11.65
N VAL A 54 10.65 -7.62 -11.16
CA VAL A 54 11.19 -6.48 -11.90
C VAL A 54 12.71 -6.48 -11.85
N ARG A 55 13.34 -6.33 -13.01
CA ARG A 55 14.80 -6.11 -13.10
C ARG A 55 15.10 -4.63 -12.90
N CYS A 56 16.01 -4.28 -11.98
CA CYS A 56 16.30 -2.87 -11.68
C CYS A 56 17.23 -2.18 -12.69
N GLY A 57 17.86 -2.92 -13.60
CA GLY A 57 18.77 -2.37 -14.61
C GLY A 57 20.13 -1.88 -14.07
N LYS A 58 20.42 -2.06 -12.78
CA LYS A 58 21.74 -1.70 -12.22
C LYS A 58 22.81 -2.71 -12.66
N PRO A 59 23.96 -2.26 -13.20
CA PRO A 59 25.07 -3.15 -13.52
C PRO A 59 25.58 -3.82 -12.24
N GLY A 60 25.74 -5.15 -12.27
CA GLY A 60 26.21 -5.92 -11.11
C GLY A 60 25.16 -6.19 -10.03
N CYS A 61 23.86 -6.00 -10.29
CA CYS A 61 22.83 -6.36 -9.30
C CYS A 61 22.72 -7.89 -9.14
N ALA A 62 23.23 -8.42 -8.03
CA ALA A 62 23.16 -9.84 -7.70
C ALA A 62 21.79 -10.31 -7.15
N THR A 63 20.91 -9.37 -6.79
CA THR A 63 19.62 -9.65 -6.13
C THR A 63 18.42 -9.48 -7.07
N CYS A 64 18.68 -9.38 -8.39
CA CYS A 64 17.65 -9.40 -9.41
C CYS A 64 17.23 -10.84 -9.74
N PRO A 65 15.96 -11.06 -10.13
CA PRO A 65 14.88 -10.08 -10.23
C PRO A 65 14.30 -9.70 -8.85
N HIS A 66 13.78 -8.48 -8.72
CA HIS A 66 13.18 -8.01 -7.46
C HIS A 66 11.68 -8.26 -7.46
N GLY A 67 11.13 -8.70 -6.34
CA GLY A 67 9.70 -8.92 -6.21
C GLY A 67 9.39 -10.10 -5.29
N PRO A 68 8.18 -10.66 -5.41
CA PRO A 68 7.09 -10.19 -6.26
C PRO A 68 6.52 -8.85 -5.79
N TYR A 69 6.14 -7.99 -6.74
CA TYR A 69 5.41 -6.75 -6.49
C TYR A 69 4.03 -6.79 -7.10
N TRP A 70 3.06 -6.20 -6.42
CA TRP A 70 1.71 -6.06 -6.90
C TRP A 70 1.54 -4.90 -7.88
N TYR A 71 0.84 -5.19 -8.97
CA TYR A 71 0.41 -4.23 -9.98
C TYR A 71 -1.10 -4.35 -10.19
N ALA A 72 -1.76 -3.21 -10.33
CA ALA A 72 -3.11 -3.09 -10.85
C ALA A 72 -3.07 -2.92 -12.37
N TYR A 73 -3.98 -3.58 -13.08
CA TYR A 73 -4.14 -3.56 -14.53
C TYR A 73 -5.58 -3.22 -14.88
N TRP A 74 -5.81 -2.28 -15.80
CA TRP A 74 -7.15 -1.97 -16.31
C TRP A 74 -7.08 -1.47 -17.76
N LYS A 75 -8.23 -1.43 -18.44
CA LYS A 75 -8.41 -0.78 -19.74
C LYS A 75 -8.93 0.65 -19.55
N GLU A 76 -8.32 1.57 -20.27
CA GLU A 76 -8.68 2.99 -20.33
C GLU A 76 -8.43 3.45 -21.77
N ASP A 77 -9.43 4.04 -22.44
CA ASP A 77 -9.36 4.50 -23.84
C ASP A 77 -8.83 3.43 -24.82
N GLY A 78 -9.28 2.18 -24.64
CA GLY A 78 -8.84 1.05 -25.47
C GLY A 78 -7.40 0.57 -25.20
N ARG A 79 -6.67 1.18 -24.26
CA ARG A 79 -5.29 0.83 -23.92
C ARG A 79 -5.22 0.17 -22.55
N THR A 80 -4.34 -0.83 -22.41
CA THR A 80 -4.04 -1.42 -21.10
C THR A 80 -3.14 -0.46 -20.31
N ARG A 81 -3.63 -0.04 -19.14
CA ARG A 81 -2.88 0.68 -18.13
C ARG A 81 -2.42 -0.26 -17.04
N LYS A 82 -1.30 0.08 -16.42
CA LYS A 82 -0.81 -0.59 -15.22
C LYS A 82 -0.33 0.39 -14.17
N ARG A 83 -0.49 0.05 -12.89
CA ARG A 83 -0.02 0.85 -11.75
C ARG A 83 0.63 -0.04 -10.70
N TYR A 84 1.83 0.35 -10.26
CA TYR A 84 2.50 -0.26 -9.12
C TYR A 84 1.72 0.01 -7.82
N ILE A 85 1.46 -1.04 -7.04
CA ILE A 85 0.72 -0.98 -5.77
C ILE A 85 1.65 -1.13 -4.57
N GLY A 86 2.72 -1.92 -4.70
CA GLY A 86 3.67 -2.20 -3.62
C GLY A 86 4.01 -3.67 -3.49
N ARG A 87 4.71 -4.04 -2.41
CA ARG A 87 5.07 -5.45 -2.13
C ARG A 87 3.89 -6.28 -1.59
N SER A 88 2.92 -5.67 -0.94
CA SER A 88 1.78 -6.37 -0.32
C SER A 88 0.45 -5.83 -0.88
N LEU A 89 -0.43 -6.72 -1.33
CA LEU A 89 -1.81 -6.40 -1.70
C LEU A 89 -2.65 -6.30 -0.42
N PRO A 90 -3.51 -5.29 -0.26
CA PRO A 90 -4.49 -5.28 0.81
C PRO A 90 -5.43 -6.50 0.67
N GLY A 91 -5.51 -7.36 1.70
CA GLY A 91 -6.36 -8.56 1.71
C GLY A 91 -5.62 -9.90 1.78
N GLU A 92 -4.32 -9.92 1.50
CA GLU A 92 -3.44 -11.01 1.97
C GLU A 92 -3.25 -10.87 3.48
N PRO A 93 -3.21 -11.96 4.28
CA PRO A 93 -3.00 -11.85 5.72
C PRO A 93 -1.72 -11.06 5.97
N LEU A 94 -1.83 -9.88 6.59
CA LEU A 94 -0.68 -9.22 7.19
C LEU A 94 -0.07 -10.25 8.13
N GLU A 95 1.24 -10.50 8.00
CA GLU A 95 1.97 -11.41 8.86
C GLU A 95 1.52 -11.19 10.31
N ARG A 96 1.07 -12.29 10.96
CA ARG A 96 0.39 -12.23 12.26
C ARG A 96 1.33 -11.58 13.27
N VAL A 97 1.19 -10.28 13.49
CA VAL A 97 1.90 -9.56 14.55
C VAL A 97 1.45 -10.17 15.86
N ARG A 98 2.35 -10.84 16.58
CA ARG A 98 2.08 -11.33 17.93
C ARG A 98 1.77 -10.11 18.80
N PRO A 99 0.56 -9.98 19.36
CA PRO A 99 0.27 -8.93 20.32
C PRO A 99 0.90 -9.35 21.66
N ASP A 100 2.18 -9.04 21.83
CA ASP A 100 2.85 -8.78 23.12
C ASP A 100 4.37 -8.79 22.96
N GLN A 101 4.90 -7.77 22.30
CA GLN A 101 6.16 -7.18 22.75
C GLN A 101 5.94 -5.68 22.77
N ALA A 102 5.71 -5.13 23.96
CA ALA A 102 5.76 -3.69 24.16
C ALA A 102 7.07 -3.17 23.55
N PRO A 103 7.04 -2.05 22.80
CA PRO A 103 8.27 -1.47 22.27
C PRO A 103 9.21 -1.24 23.45
N ARG A 104 10.40 -1.84 23.41
CA ARG A 104 11.47 -1.45 24.32
C ARG A 104 11.67 0.05 24.11
N ARG A 105 11.49 0.84 25.17
CA ARG A 105 11.78 2.27 25.11
C ARG A 105 13.29 2.39 24.92
N ASP A 106 13.70 2.82 23.73
CA ASP A 106 15.08 3.23 23.49
C ASP A 106 15.36 4.43 24.40
N GLY A 107 16.15 4.22 25.47
CA GLY A 107 16.47 5.30 26.41
C GLY A 107 17.02 4.91 27.79
N GLU A 108 17.07 3.64 28.20
CA GLU A 108 17.71 3.27 29.47
C GLU A 108 19.22 3.00 29.24
N VAL A 109 20.01 4.06 29.31
CA VAL A 109 21.46 3.96 29.46
C VAL A 109 21.72 3.40 30.86
N SER A 110 22.07 2.13 30.94
CA SER A 110 22.63 1.52 32.15
C SER A 110 23.93 2.23 32.50
N ARG A 111 23.85 3.17 33.45
CA ARG A 111 25.02 3.79 34.07
C ARG A 111 25.64 2.74 35.02
N PRO A 112 26.93 2.41 34.92
CA PRO A 112 27.55 1.49 35.87
C PRO A 112 27.57 2.14 37.27
N PRO A 113 27.43 1.35 38.35
CA PRO A 113 27.59 1.87 39.71
C PRO A 113 29.02 2.35 39.91
N ALA A 114 29.17 3.50 40.58
CA ALA A 114 30.46 4.02 41.02
C ALA A 114 31.04 3.10 42.09
N GLU A 115 32.30 2.69 41.90
CA GLU A 115 33.07 1.94 42.88
C GLU A 115 33.36 2.84 44.09
N ALA A 116 33.13 2.30 45.30
CA ALA A 116 33.56 2.85 46.58
C ALA A 116 34.21 1.73 47.39
#